data_AF-A0A7S1SSC6-F1
#
_entry.id   AF-A0A7S1SSC6-F1
#
_cell.length_a   1.000
_cell.length_b   1.000
_cell.length_c   1.000
_cell.angle_alpha   90.00
_cell.angle_beta   90.00
_cell.angle_gamma   90.00
#
_symmetry.space_group_name_H-M   'P 1'
#
loop_
_entity.id
_entity.type
_entity.pdbx_description
1 polymer ?
#
loop_
_entity_poly.entity_id
_entity_poly.type
_entity_poly.pdbx_seq_one_letter_code
_entity_poly.pdbx_strand_id
1 'polypeptide(L)'
;RTAWFAAVNSMSAGVMLVLQITATGRVLQGIGIAVALAATPVLNSFMFAAVAIHPSVFTVAVADILRRMATYVITRPAREVLFTVVSREEKYKAKAIIDTVVLRVGDTVAAALFQILDSRTELEPARAAAVASVIAGAMAVVAYTLGQQQQRRARQMAAE
;
A
#
# COMPACT_ATOMS: atom_id res chain seq x y z
N ARG A 1 5.20 3.91 28.93
CA ARG A 1 5.23 3.12 27.66
C ARG A 1 4.08 3.51 26.72
N THR A 2 2.82 3.52 27.19
CA THR A 2 1.63 3.93 26.39
C THR A 2 1.67 5.39 25.92
N ALA A 3 2.06 6.33 26.78
CA ALA A 3 2.15 7.76 26.42
C ALA A 3 3.18 8.04 25.32
N TRP A 4 4.30 7.31 25.32
CA TRP A 4 5.34 7.42 24.31
C TRP A 4 4.85 6.90 22.94
N PHE A 5 4.19 5.73 22.92
CA PHE A 5 3.59 5.21 21.68
C PHE A 5 2.49 6.12 21.13
N ALA A 6 1.67 6.70 22.01
CA ALA A 6 0.65 7.67 21.62
C ALA A 6 1.28 8.93 20.99
N ALA A 7 2.34 9.48 21.59
CA ALA A 7 3.04 10.64 21.07
C ALA A 7 3.67 10.38 19.68
N VAL A 8 4.37 9.26 19.51
CA VAL A 8 4.95 8.87 18.22
C VAL A 8 3.88 8.66 17.16
N ASN A 9 2.77 8.01 17.51
CA ASN A 9 1.66 7.78 16.59
C ASN A 9 0.96 9.08 16.18
N SER A 10 0.70 9.98 17.14
CA SER A 10 0.08 11.29 16.88
C SER A 10 0.97 12.20 16.04
N MET A 11 2.28 12.22 16.32
CA MET A 11 3.24 13.00 15.53
C MET A 11 3.34 12.48 14.10
N SER A 12 3.41 11.15 13.93
CA SER A 12 3.36 10.52 12.61
C SER A 12 2.06 10.87 11.88
N ALA A 13 0.91 10.80 12.57
CA ALA A 13 -0.39 11.13 11.99
C ALA A 13 -0.47 12.61 11.55
N GLY A 14 0.06 13.54 12.35
CA GLY A 14 0.14 14.96 12.00
C GLY A 14 1.02 15.22 10.78
N VAL A 15 2.22 14.64 10.73
CA VAL A 15 3.12 14.74 9.56
C VAL A 15 2.47 14.16 8.30
N MET A 16 1.79 13.01 8.43
CA MET A 16 1.09 12.38 7.32
C MET A 16 -0.10 13.21 6.83
N LEU A 17 -0.84 13.86 7.73
CA LEU A 17 -1.93 14.77 7.38
C LEU A 17 -1.42 15.99 6.60
N VAL A 18 -0.33 16.61 7.07
CA VAL A 18 0.29 17.76 6.39
C VAL A 18 0.76 17.38 5.00
N LEU A 19 1.53 16.28 4.87
CA LEU A 19 1.97 15.79 3.55
C LEU A 19 0.79 15.44 2.63
N GLN A 20 -0.28 14.85 3.17
CA GLN A 20 -1.48 14.53 2.39
C GLN A 20 -2.14 15.79 1.81
N ILE A 21 -2.21 16.88 2.56
CA ILE A 21 -2.87 18.11 2.09
C ILE A 21 -2.03 18.82 1.01
N THR A 22 -0.69 18.83 1.14
CA THR A 22 0.17 19.61 0.24
C THR A 22 0.62 18.86 -1.02
N ALA A 23 0.91 17.56 -0.91
CA ALA A 23 1.55 16.80 -2.00
C ALA A 23 0.53 16.07 -2.89
N THR A 24 -0.59 15.61 -2.33
CA THR A 24 -1.51 14.69 -3.01
C THR A 24 -2.06 15.23 -4.33
N GLY A 25 -2.65 16.43 -4.32
CA GLY A 25 -3.31 16.99 -5.50
C GLY A 25 -2.33 17.18 -6.67
N ARG A 26 -1.12 17.68 -6.39
CA ARG A 26 -0.09 17.93 -7.41
C ARG A 26 0.57 16.66 -7.92
N VAL A 27 0.85 15.70 -7.04
CA VAL A 27 1.45 14.42 -7.43
C VAL A 27 0.50 13.65 -8.34
N LEU A 28 -0.78 13.53 -7.97
CA LEU A 28 -1.77 12.81 -8.79
C LEU A 28 -2.02 13.48 -10.16
N GLN A 29 -1.97 14.82 -10.22
CA GLN A 29 -2.10 15.57 -11.47
C GLN A 29 -0.88 15.43 -12.40
N GLY A 30 0.32 15.33 -11.84
CA GLY A 30 1.57 15.28 -12.61
C GLY A 30 1.94 13.88 -13.14
N ILE A 31 1.89 12.85 -12.29
CA ILE A 31 2.34 11.49 -12.66
C ILE A 31 1.20 10.55 -13.07
N GLY A 32 -0.04 10.94 -12.82
CA GLY A 32 -1.22 10.13 -13.12
C GLY A 32 -1.47 9.00 -12.10
N ILE A 33 -2.75 8.62 -11.99
CA ILE A 33 -3.22 7.66 -10.99
C ILE A 33 -2.63 6.24 -11.17
N ALA A 34 -2.37 5.80 -12.40
CA ALA A 34 -1.77 4.49 -12.67
C ALA A 34 -0.36 4.36 -12.11
N VAL A 35 0.48 5.37 -12.32
CA VAL A 35 1.85 5.41 -11.80
C VAL A 35 1.82 5.58 -10.28
N ALA A 36 0.94 6.45 -9.76
CA ALA A 36 0.79 6.65 -8.32
C ALA A 36 0.39 5.35 -7.59
N LEU A 37 -0.58 4.59 -8.11
CA LEU A 37 -0.98 3.31 -7.52
C LEU A 37 0.14 2.26 -7.58
N ALA A 38 0.87 2.19 -8.70
CA ALA A 38 1.98 1.25 -8.87
C ALA A 38 3.21 1.59 -8.03
N ALA A 39 3.43 2.86 -7.67
CA ALA A 39 4.59 3.30 -6.92
C ALA A 39 4.70 2.60 -5.54
N THR A 40 3.57 2.34 -4.88
CA THR A 40 3.58 1.70 -3.55
C THR A 40 4.07 0.26 -3.58
N PRO A 41 3.50 -0.66 -4.38
CA PRO A 41 3.99 -2.04 -4.47
C PRO A 41 5.42 -2.14 -5.02
N VAL A 42 5.82 -1.25 -5.95
CA VAL A 42 7.22 -1.16 -6.41
C VAL A 42 8.15 -0.80 -5.25
N LEU A 43 7.80 0.24 -4.48
CA LEU A 43 8.59 0.65 -3.33
C LEU A 43 8.69 -0.45 -2.26
N ASN A 44 7.56 -1.14 -1.99
CA ASN A 44 7.55 -2.28 -1.07
C ASN A 44 8.44 -3.41 -1.57
N SER A 45 8.47 -3.69 -2.88
CA SER A 45 9.37 -4.69 -3.46
C SER A 45 10.84 -4.37 -3.16
N PHE A 46 11.27 -3.12 -3.38
CA PHE A 46 12.63 -2.68 -3.06
C PHE A 46 12.94 -2.77 -1.56
N MET A 47 11.99 -2.41 -0.70
CA MET A 47 12.17 -2.53 0.76
C MET A 47 12.35 -3.97 1.21
N PHE A 48 11.51 -4.87 0.72
CA PHE A 48 11.63 -6.29 1.03
C PHE A 48 12.91 -6.89 0.46
N ALA A 49 13.37 -6.45 -0.72
CA ALA A 49 14.67 -6.84 -1.26
C ALA A 49 15.82 -6.35 -0.37
N ALA A 50 15.75 -5.11 0.14
CA ALA A 50 16.75 -4.57 1.07
C ALA A 50 16.79 -5.36 2.40
N VAL A 51 15.62 -5.73 2.94
CA VAL A 51 15.53 -6.58 4.14
C VAL A 51 16.07 -7.99 3.86
N ALA A 52 15.87 -8.52 2.64
CA ALA A 52 16.42 -9.81 2.25
C ALA A 52 17.95 -9.80 2.15
N ILE A 53 18.55 -8.72 1.66
CA ILE A 53 20.01 -8.59 1.52
C ILE A 53 20.67 -8.32 2.87
N HIS A 54 20.06 -7.48 3.71
CA HIS A 54 20.60 -7.11 5.01
C HIS A 54 19.52 -7.22 6.10
N PRO A 55 19.24 -8.44 6.59
CA PRO A 55 18.21 -8.67 7.61
C PRO A 55 18.65 -8.11 8.97
N SER A 56 18.20 -6.91 9.31
CA SER A 56 18.46 -6.29 10.61
C SER A 56 17.24 -5.53 11.12
N VAL A 57 17.18 -5.33 12.44
CA VAL A 57 16.10 -4.52 13.05
C VAL A 57 16.06 -3.11 12.45
N PHE A 58 17.21 -2.57 12.09
CA PHE A 58 17.32 -1.25 11.47
C PHE A 58 16.70 -1.22 10.06
N THR A 59 17.01 -2.20 9.20
CA THR A 59 16.46 -2.24 7.83
C THR A 59 14.95 -2.45 7.83
N VAL A 60 14.44 -3.28 8.75
CA VAL A 60 12.99 -3.48 8.95
C VAL A 60 12.31 -2.19 9.45
N ALA A 61 12.93 -1.48 10.40
CA ALA A 61 12.38 -0.23 10.92
C ALA A 61 12.29 0.86 9.84
N VAL A 62 13.36 1.03 9.04
CA VAL A 62 13.38 1.98 7.91
C VAL A 62 12.32 1.59 6.88
N ALA A 63 12.22 0.31 6.52
CA ALA A 63 11.20 -0.19 5.61
C ALA A 63 9.77 0.10 6.11
N ASP A 64 9.49 -0.13 7.40
CA ASP A 64 8.15 0.13 7.95
C ASP A 64 7.79 1.62 7.93
N ILE A 65 8.73 2.51 8.27
CA ILE A 65 8.53 3.97 8.23
C ILE A 65 8.21 4.42 6.81
N LEU A 66 9.03 4.03 5.84
CA LEU A 66 8.84 4.44 4.45
C LEU A 66 7.58 3.83 3.83
N ARG A 67 7.25 2.58 4.17
CA ARG A 67 5.99 1.93 3.78
C ARG A 67 4.78 2.71 4.29
N ARG A 68 4.81 3.14 5.56
CA ARG A 68 3.75 4.00 6.12
C ARG A 68 3.69 5.30 5.32
N MET A 69 4.80 6.02 5.18
CA MET A 69 4.83 7.27 4.40
C MET A 69 4.21 7.09 3.01
N ALA A 70 4.62 6.07 2.24
CA ALA A 70 4.04 5.79 0.94
C ALA A 70 2.54 5.46 1.00
N THR A 71 2.12 4.69 2.01
CA THR A 71 0.70 4.36 2.22
C THR A 71 -0.15 5.62 2.42
N TYR A 72 0.30 6.55 3.25
CA TYR A 72 -0.47 7.74 3.56
C TYR A 72 -0.37 8.81 2.46
N VAL A 73 0.82 9.04 1.91
CA VAL A 73 1.05 10.09 0.91
C VAL A 73 0.53 9.71 -0.47
N ILE A 74 0.60 8.42 -0.84
CA ILE A 74 0.32 7.96 -2.20
C ILE A 74 -0.91 7.03 -2.21
N THR A 75 -0.84 5.91 -1.49
CA THR A 75 -1.84 4.84 -1.64
C THR A 75 -3.24 5.26 -1.21
N ARG A 76 -3.36 5.88 -0.03
CA ARG A 76 -4.65 6.32 0.52
C ARG A 76 -5.37 7.28 -0.44
N PRO A 77 -4.77 8.40 -0.88
CA PRO A 77 -5.46 9.29 -1.78
C PRO A 77 -5.70 8.71 -3.16
N ALA A 78 -4.73 7.98 -3.72
CA ALA A 78 -4.91 7.31 -5.01
C ALA A 78 -6.10 6.33 -4.97
N ARG A 79 -6.25 5.59 -3.87
CA ARG A 79 -7.39 4.68 -3.69
C ARG A 79 -8.72 5.41 -3.58
N GLU A 80 -8.77 6.61 -2.98
CA GLU A 80 -10.01 7.41 -2.98
C GLU A 80 -10.38 7.89 -4.39
N VAL A 81 -9.40 8.18 -5.25
CA VAL A 81 -9.61 8.55 -6.67
C VAL A 81 -10.17 7.38 -7.50
N LEU A 82 -9.87 6.13 -7.14
CA LEU A 82 -10.52 4.96 -7.77
C LEU A 82 -12.05 4.97 -7.60
N PHE A 83 -12.55 5.57 -6.51
CA PHE A 83 -13.98 5.62 -6.23
C PHE A 83 -14.68 6.86 -6.78
N THR A 84 -14.00 7.73 -7.53
CA THR A 84 -14.64 8.92 -8.14
C THR A 84 -15.35 8.61 -9.45
N VAL A 85 -15.05 7.45 -10.06
CA VAL A 85 -15.62 7.00 -11.34
C VAL A 85 -16.65 5.88 -11.17
N VAL A 86 -17.20 5.73 -9.97
CA VAL A 86 -18.23 4.75 -9.63
C VAL A 86 -19.38 5.45 -8.92
N SER A 87 -20.56 4.84 -8.97
CA SER A 87 -21.73 5.39 -8.28
C SER A 87 -21.54 5.37 -6.75
N ARG A 88 -22.33 6.20 -6.06
CA ARG A 88 -22.30 6.28 -4.60
C ARG A 88 -22.67 4.95 -3.95
N GLU A 89 -23.64 4.22 -4.50
CA GLU A 89 -24.07 2.93 -4.01
C GLU A 89 -22.97 1.87 -4.15
N GLU A 90 -22.34 1.78 -5.33
CA GLU A 90 -21.21 0.88 -5.57
C GLU A 90 -20.05 1.20 -4.64
N LYS A 91 -19.71 2.48 -4.45
CA LYS A 91 -18.67 2.91 -3.51
C LYS A 91 -18.95 2.40 -2.10
N TYR A 92 -20.17 2.57 -1.60
CA TYR A 92 -20.52 2.13 -0.23
C TYR A 92 -20.41 0.62 -0.08
N LYS A 93 -20.98 -0.16 -1.02
CA LYS A 93 -20.93 -1.62 -0.99
C LYS A 93 -19.50 -2.15 -1.13
N ALA A 94 -18.75 -1.64 -2.11
CA ALA A 94 -17.38 -2.07 -2.37
C ALA A 94 -16.45 -1.74 -1.20
N LYS A 95 -16.53 -0.52 -0.64
CA LYS A 95 -15.66 -0.12 0.48
C LYS A 95 -15.92 -0.98 1.71
N ALA A 96 -17.19 -1.26 2.03
CA ALA A 96 -17.53 -2.14 3.14
C ALA A 96 -16.93 -3.54 2.96
N ILE A 97 -17.07 -4.15 1.77
CA ILE A 97 -16.52 -5.48 1.48
C ILE A 97 -14.98 -5.47 1.55
N ILE A 98 -14.34 -4.45 0.98
CA ILE A 98 -12.88 -4.32 1.00
C ILE A 98 -12.38 -4.25 2.45
N ASP A 99 -12.96 -3.36 3.26
CA ASP A 99 -12.46 -3.08 4.60
C ASP A 99 -12.75 -4.22 5.59
N THR A 100 -13.84 -4.97 5.39
CA THR A 100 -14.27 -6.04 6.32
C THR A 100 -13.84 -7.44 5.90
N VAL A 101 -13.92 -7.77 4.61
CA VAL A 101 -13.64 -9.12 4.11
C VAL A 101 -12.25 -9.16 3.51
N VAL A 102 -11.98 -8.32 2.51
CA VAL A 102 -10.73 -8.43 1.73
C VAL A 102 -9.51 -8.18 2.59
N LEU A 103 -9.51 -7.10 3.38
CA LEU A 103 -8.38 -6.79 4.27
C LEU A 103 -8.21 -7.85 5.37
N ARG A 104 -9.31 -8.35 5.96
CA ARG A 104 -9.25 -9.32 7.07
C ARG A 104 -8.85 -10.71 6.63
N VAL A 105 -9.43 -11.19 5.54
CA VAL A 105 -9.05 -12.46 4.93
C VAL A 105 -7.61 -12.35 4.43
N GLY A 106 -7.23 -11.22 3.84
CA GLY A 106 -5.85 -10.94 3.43
C GLY A 106 -4.86 -11.08 4.58
N ASP A 107 -5.12 -10.44 5.73
CA ASP A 107 -4.26 -10.53 6.92
C ASP A 107 -4.18 -11.96 7.47
N THR A 108 -5.31 -12.68 7.46
CA THR A 108 -5.38 -14.07 7.95
C THR A 108 -4.61 -15.03 7.03
N VAL A 109 -4.79 -14.89 5.72
CA VAL A 109 -4.07 -15.67 4.71
C VAL A 109 -2.58 -15.35 4.75
N ALA A 110 -2.19 -14.08 4.87
CA ALA A 110 -0.79 -13.69 5.01
C ALA A 110 -0.16 -14.32 6.26
N ALA A 111 -0.82 -14.21 7.42
CA ALA A 111 -0.33 -14.82 8.66
C ALA A 111 -0.22 -16.35 8.56
N ALA A 112 -1.21 -17.02 7.97
CA ALA A 112 -1.17 -18.46 7.74
C ALA A 112 -0.03 -18.87 6.79
N LEU A 113 0.18 -18.12 5.70
CA LEU A 113 1.30 -18.35 4.79
C LEU A 113 2.64 -18.18 5.51
N PHE A 114 2.82 -17.11 6.28
CA PHE A 114 4.04 -16.93 7.08
C PHE A 114 4.27 -18.08 8.06
N GLN A 115 3.24 -18.55 8.77
CA GLN A 115 3.36 -19.71 9.67
C GLN A 115 3.71 -21.00 8.94
N ILE A 116 3.13 -21.23 7.75
CA ILE A 116 3.47 -22.40 6.92
C ILE A 116 4.93 -22.31 6.44
N LEU A 117 5.37 -21.14 5.98
CA LEU A 117 6.76 -20.93 5.57
C LEU A 117 7.73 -21.06 6.76
N ASP A 118 7.37 -20.63 7.96
CA ASP A 118 8.23 -20.74 9.14
C ASP A 118 8.29 -22.18 9.68
N SER A 119 7.18 -22.93 9.58
CA SER A 119 7.09 -24.31 10.10
C SER A 119 7.62 -25.39 9.14
N ARG A 120 7.52 -25.18 7.82
CA ARG A 120 7.94 -26.16 6.79
C ARG A 120 9.41 -26.04 6.41
N THR A 121 10.00 -24.90 6.74
CA THR A 121 11.33 -24.50 6.31
C THR A 121 11.90 -23.71 7.47
N GLU A 122 13.11 -24.01 7.94
CA GLU A 122 13.87 -23.13 8.84
C GLU A 122 14.25 -21.85 8.08
N LEU A 123 13.22 -21.10 7.67
CA LEU A 123 13.28 -20.16 6.58
C LEU A 123 13.78 -18.86 7.18
N GLU A 124 15.09 -18.64 7.02
CA GLU A 124 15.76 -17.42 7.42
C GLU A 124 14.93 -16.18 7.02
N PRO A 125 14.74 -15.17 7.91
CA PRO A 125 13.94 -13.97 7.64
C PRO A 125 14.25 -13.30 6.28
N ALA A 126 15.49 -13.42 5.81
CA ALA A 126 15.93 -12.98 4.50
C ALA A 126 15.15 -13.63 3.34
N ARG A 127 14.91 -14.94 3.36
CA ARG A 127 14.19 -15.66 2.31
C ARG A 127 12.71 -15.30 2.29
N ALA A 128 12.09 -15.12 3.45
CA ALA A 128 10.71 -14.67 3.56
C ALA A 128 10.55 -13.26 2.96
N ALA A 129 11.51 -12.37 3.23
CA ALA A 129 11.57 -11.05 2.63
C ALA A 129 11.79 -11.11 1.11
N ALA A 130 12.62 -12.02 0.60
CA ALA A 130 12.81 -12.20 -0.84
C ALA A 130 11.51 -12.60 -1.56
N VAL A 131 10.76 -13.55 -0.99
CA VAL A 131 9.43 -13.94 -1.52
C VAL A 131 8.45 -12.76 -1.48
N ALA A 132 8.41 -12.03 -0.36
CA ALA A 132 7.57 -10.84 -0.23
C ALA A 132 7.92 -9.75 -1.27
N SER A 133 9.20 -9.61 -1.61
CA SER A 133 9.67 -8.67 -2.65
C SER A 133 9.09 -8.99 -4.03
N VAL A 134 9.10 -10.28 -4.42
CA VAL A 134 8.55 -10.74 -5.70
C VAL A 134 7.04 -10.56 -5.73
N ILE A 135 6.34 -10.93 -4.66
CA ILE A 135 4.88 -10.75 -4.55
C ILE A 135 4.52 -9.26 -4.64
N ALA A 136 5.24 -8.39 -3.94
CA ALA A 136 5.04 -6.95 -4.00
C ALA A 136 5.29 -6.40 -5.41
N GLY A 137 6.33 -6.87 -6.09
CA GLY A 137 6.61 -6.51 -7.48
C GLY A 137 5.48 -6.93 -8.42
N ALA A 138 4.95 -8.15 -8.27
CA ALA A 138 3.81 -8.61 -9.07
C ALA A 138 2.55 -7.77 -8.83
N MET A 139 2.30 -7.32 -7.59
CA MET A 139 1.18 -6.43 -7.26
C MET A 139 1.28 -5.05 -7.95
N ALA A 140 2.47 -4.63 -8.39
CA ALA A 140 2.61 -3.39 -9.16
C ALA A 140 1.87 -3.44 -10.49
N VAL A 141 1.82 -4.60 -11.14
CA VAL A 141 1.08 -4.79 -12.39
C VAL A 141 -0.42 -4.62 -12.16
N VAL A 142 -0.94 -5.22 -11.09
CA VAL A 142 -2.36 -5.08 -10.70
C VAL A 142 -2.69 -3.62 -10.37
N ALA A 143 -1.84 -2.95 -9.59
CA ALA A 143 -2.04 -1.56 -9.24
C ALA A 143 -2.00 -0.61 -10.45
N TYR A 144 -1.07 -0.86 -11.39
CA TYR A 144 -0.96 -0.07 -12.62
C TYR A 144 -2.18 -0.26 -13.53
N THR A 145 -2.58 -1.52 -13.76
CA THR A 145 -3.74 -1.85 -14.61
C THR A 145 -5.04 -1.27 -14.02
N LEU A 146 -5.21 -1.30 -12.70
CA LEU A 146 -6.35 -0.68 -12.03
C LEU A 146 -6.40 0.84 -12.24
N GLY A 147 -5.26 1.52 -12.11
CA GLY A 147 -5.21 2.96 -12.38
C GLY A 147 -5.43 3.31 -13.85
N GLN A 148 -4.97 2.49 -14.79
CA GLN A 148 -5.29 2.65 -16.22
C GLN A 148 -6.81 2.54 -16.48
N GLN A 149 -7.48 1.57 -15.84
CA GLN A 149 -8.93 1.44 -15.94
C GLN A 149 -9.67 2.65 -15.39
N GLN A 150 -9.23 3.20 -14.25
CA GLN A 150 -9.79 4.43 -13.69
C GLN A 150 -9.66 5.60 -14.68
N GLN A 151 -8.48 5.79 -15.29
CA GLN A 151 -8.26 6.88 -16.24
C GLN A 151 -9.15 6.75 -17.48
N ARG A 152 -9.34 5.51 -17.97
CA ARG A 152 -10.23 5.23 -19.11
C ARG A 152 -11.68 5.61 -18.78
N ARG A 153 -12.19 5.17 -17.62
CA ARG A 153 -13.55 5.51 -17.18
C ARG A 153 -13.74 7.01 -16.93
N ALA A 154 -12.75 7.66 -16.30
CA ALA A 154 -12.79 9.11 -16.07
C ALA A 154 -12.87 9.91 -17.37
N ARG A 155 -12.16 9.47 -18.43
CA ARG A 155 -12.23 10.10 -19.75
C ARG A 155 -13.57 9.88 -20.44
N GLN A 156 -14.18 8.70 -20.30
CA GLN A 156 -15.51 8.42 -20.86
C GLN A 156 -16.58 9.31 -20.22
N MET A 157 -16.60 9.40 -18.89
CA MET A 157 -17.53 10.27 -18.16
C MET A 157 -17.35 11.76 -18.46
N ALA A 158 -16.16 12.20 -18.87
CA ALA A 158 -15.90 13.58 -19.26
C ALA A 158 -16.28 13.90 -20.72
N ALA A 159 -16.52 12.86 -21.53
CA ALA A 159 -16.93 12.98 -22.93
C ALA A 159 -18.46 12.89 -23.10
N GLU A 160 -19.17 12.41 -22.09
CA GLU A 160 -20.64 12.42 -21.95
C GLU A 160 -21.14 13.76 -21.40
#